data_AF-A0A0S8FW19-F1
#
_entry.id   AF-A0A0S8FW19-F1
#
_cell.length_a   1.000
_cell.length_b   1.000
_cell.length_c   1.000
_cell.angle_alpha   90.00
_cell.angle_beta   90.00
_cell.angle_gamma   90.00
#
_symmetry.space_group_name_H-M   'P 1'
#
loop_
_entity.id
_entity.type
_entity.pdbx_description
1 polymer ?
#
loop_
_entity_poly.entity_id
_entity_poly.type
_entity_poly.pdbx_seq_one_letter_code
_entity_poly.pdbx_strand_id
1 'polypeptide(L)' 'MKAKGIIIIILTIIALILIVQNTEIVPLQLLFWRVWMSRIVMIVLMLAIGFGIGYVLAAAGRKKPKQ' A
#
# COMPACT_ATOMS: atom_id res chain seq x y z
N MET A 1 14.79 -24.84 -17.00
CA MET A 1 13.57 -24.07 -16.65
C MET A 1 13.31 -23.03 -17.72
N LYS A 2 12.07 -22.84 -18.18
CA LYS A 2 11.74 -21.80 -19.17
C LYS A 2 12.15 -20.43 -18.61
N ALA A 3 12.71 -19.53 -19.43
CA ALA A 3 13.22 -18.22 -19.00
C ALA A 3 12.22 -17.43 -18.12
N LYS A 4 10.91 -17.57 -18.41
CA LYS A 4 9.82 -17.02 -17.59
C LYS A 4 9.86 -17.44 -16.12
N GLY A 5 10.16 -18.72 -15.84
CA GLY A 5 10.23 -19.22 -14.46
C GLY A 5 11.43 -18.66 -13.69
N ILE A 6 12.57 -18.49 -14.35
CA ILE A 6 13.76 -17.88 -13.75
C ILE A 6 13.49 -16.41 -13.43
N ILE A 7 12.85 -15.67 -14.34
CA ILE A 7 12.46 -14.27 -14.13
C ILE A 7 11.52 -14.14 -12.93
N ILE A 8 10.50 -14.99 -12.82
CA ILE A 8 9.56 -14.95 -11.69
C ILE A 8 10.28 -15.22 -10.37
N ILE A 9 11.20 -16.20 -10.32
CA ILE A 9 11.98 -16.50 -9.11
C ILE A 9 12.85 -15.30 -8.72
N ILE A 10 13.57 -14.70 -9.68
CA ILE A 10 14.41 -13.52 -9.43
C ILE A 10 13.56 -12.35 -8.89
N LEU A 11 12.44 -12.05 -9.54
CA LEU A 11 11.53 -10.99 -9.11
C LEU A 11 10.98 -11.25 -7.70
N THR A 12 10.65 -12.51 -7.39
CA THR A 12 10.15 -12.90 -6.07
C THR A 12 11.22 -12.69 -4.99
N ILE A 13 12.46 -13.10 -5.26
CA ILE A 13 13.59 -12.90 -4.34
C ILE A 13 13.84 -11.41 -4.11
N ILE A 14 13.86 -10.60 -5.18
CA ILE A 14 14.02 -9.14 -5.08
C ILE A 14 12.89 -8.54 -4.23
N ALA A 15 11.64 -8.90 -4.50
CA ALA A 15 10.50 -8.41 -3.73
C ALA A 15 10.61 -8.76 -2.23
N LEU A 16 11.01 -9.99 -1.91
CA LEU A 16 11.24 -10.42 -0.52
C LEU A 16 12.37 -9.62 0.14
N ILE A 17 13.49 -9.40 -0.56
CA ILE A 17 14.60 -8.57 -0.06
C ILE A 17 14.12 -7.15 0.22
N LEU A 18 13.37 -6.54 -0.70
CA LEU A 18 12.81 -5.21 -0.51
C LEU A 18 11.88 -5.17 0.70
N ILE A 19 10.99 -6.17 0.87
CA ILE A 19 10.10 -6.25 2.04
C ILE A 19 10.93 -6.32 3.33
N VAL A 20 11.86 -7.28 3.42
CA VAL A 20 12.65 -7.52 4.64
C VAL A 20 13.53 -6.31 4.96
N GLN A 21 14.19 -5.70 3.97
CA GLN A 21 15.01 -4.50 4.21
C GLN A 21 14.17 -3.27 4.60
N ASN A 22 12.93 -3.17 4.12
CA ASN A 22 12.03 -2.06 4.43
C ASN A 22 11.10 -2.37 5.63
N THR A 23 11.45 -3.35 6.47
CA THR A 23 10.77 -3.61 7.77
C THR A 23 11.23 -2.66 8.89
N GLU A 24 11.78 -1.50 8.56
CA GLU A 24 12.11 -0.47 9.54
C GLU A 24 10.84 -0.02 10.28
N ILE A 25 10.91 -0.05 11.61
CA ILE A 25 9.83 0.44 12.47
C ILE A 25 9.93 1.97 12.50
N VAL A 26 8.91 2.63 11.98
CA VAL A 26 8.81 4.09 11.94
C VAL A 26 7.76 4.58 12.95
N PRO A 27 8.05 5.64 13.73
CA PRO A 27 7.04 6.28 14.56
C PRO A 27 6.12 7.13 13.70
N LEU A 28 4.83 6.79 13.67
CA LEU A 28 3.79 7.65 13.15
C LEU A 28 3.26 8.54 14.28
N GLN A 29 3.42 9.86 14.14
CA GLN A 29 2.84 10.83 15.06
C GLN A 29 1.48 11.30 14.51
N LEU A 30 0.40 10.93 15.21
CA LEU A 30 -0.97 11.34 14.91
C LEU A 30 -1.48 12.26 16.00
N LEU A 31 -1.44 13.57 15.78
CA LEU A 31 -1.79 14.59 16.78
C LEU A 31 -1.01 14.36 18.10
N PHE A 32 -1.66 13.78 19.12
CA PHE A 32 -1.07 13.46 20.42
C PHE A 32 -0.67 11.99 20.58
N TRP A 33 -0.87 11.16 19.55
CA TRP A 33 -0.59 9.73 19.58
C TRP A 33 0.67 9.38 18.82
N ARG A 34 1.45 8.44 19.37
CA ARG A 34 2.61 7.85 18.70
C ARG A 34 2.34 6.37 18.49
N VAL A 35 2.21 5.98 17.23
CA VAL A 35 2.00 4.58 16.82
C VAL A 35 3.29 4.08 16.17
N TRP A 36 3.79 2.94 16.64
CA TRP A 36 4.98 2.31 16.09
C TRP A 36 4.57 1.17 15.16
N MET A 37 5.00 1.24 13.91
CA MET A 37 4.66 0.24 12.91
C MET A 37 5.75 0.16 11.84
N SER A 38 5.81 -0.94 11.09
CA SER A 38 6.75 -1.02 9.98
C SER A 38 6.38 -0.04 8.86
N ARG A 39 7.39 0.54 8.21
CA ARG A 39 7.25 1.51 7.12
C ARG A 39 6.35 0.98 6.00
N ILE A 40 6.46 -0.31 5.67
CA ILE A 40 5.63 -0.92 4.63
C ILE A 40 4.14 -0.97 5.01
N VAL A 41 3.81 -1.27 6.28
CA VAL A 41 2.41 -1.27 6.74
C VAL A 41 1.87 0.16 6.72
N MET A 42 2.67 1.16 7.08
CA MET A 42 2.29 2.57 6.99
C MET A 42 1.94 2.96 5.55
N ILE A 43 2.78 2.63 4.59
CA ILE A 43 2.56 2.92 3.16
C ILE A 43 1.26 2.26 2.66
N VAL A 44 1.07 0.97 2.95
CA VAL A 44 -0.13 0.23 2.53
C VAL A 44 -1.40 0.83 3.13
N LEU A 45 -1.39 1.18 4.42
CA LEU A 45 -2.54 1.83 5.06
C LEU A 45 -2.84 3.20 4.45
N MET A 46 -1.83 4.03 4.21
CA MET A 46 -2.05 5.35 3.58
C MET A 46 -2.63 5.23 2.18
N LEU A 47 -2.15 4.26 1.38
CA LEU A 47 -2.71 3.99 0.06
C LEU A 47 -4.17 3.51 0.14
N ALA A 48 -4.47 2.59 1.06
CA ALA A 48 -5.83 2.08 1.26
C ALA A 48 -6.80 3.18 1.69
N ILE A 49 -6.38 4.05 2.62
CA ILE A 49 -7.17 5.20 3.08
C ILE A 49 -7.40 6.18 1.92
N GLY A 50 -6.34 6.58 1.22
CA GLY A 50 -6.44 7.52 0.10
C GLY A 50 -7.33 6.99 -1.03
N PHE A 51 -7.16 5.73 -1.40
CA PHE A 51 -8.01 5.07 -2.40
C PHE A 51 -9.47 4.97 -1.93
N GLY A 52 -9.71 4.57 -0.68
CA GLY A 52 -11.05 4.48 -0.09
C GLY A 52 -11.76 5.84 -0.07
N ILE A 53 -11.09 6.89 0.37
CA ILE A 53 -11.62 8.27 0.34
C ILE A 53 -11.93 8.69 -1.10
N GLY A 54 -10.99 8.51 -2.03
CA GLY A 54 -11.19 8.85 -3.43
C GLY A 54 -12.37 8.12 -4.07
N TYR A 55 -12.50 6.82 -3.79
CA TYR A 55 -13.63 6.01 -4.24
C TYR A 55 -14.97 6.51 -3.70
N VAL A 56 -15.05 6.77 -2.39
CA VAL A 56 -16.28 7.28 -1.74
C VAL A 56 -16.66 8.66 -2.30
N LEU A 57 -15.70 9.57 -2.47
CA LEU A 57 -15.95 10.88 -3.05
C LEU A 57 -16.44 10.78 -4.50
N ALA A 58 -15.82 9.93 -5.30
CA ALA A 58 -16.24 9.69 -6.68
C ALA A 58 -17.66 9.08 -6.74
N ALA A 59 -17.98 8.15 -5.84
CA ALA A 59 -19.30 7.55 -5.75
C ALA A 59 -20.37 8.57 -5.33
N ALA A 60 -20.08 9.42 -4.34
CA ALA A 60 -20.98 10.47 -3.87
C ALA A 60 -21.19 11.58 -4.93
N GLY A 61 -20.18 11.86 -5.75
CA GLY A 61 -20.24 12.85 -6.82
C GLY A 61 -20.98 12.42 -8.09
N ARG A 62 -21.30 11.13 -8.26
CA ARG A 62 -22.09 10.65 -9.41
C ARG A 62 -23.54 11.12 -9.28
N LYS A 63 -23.87 12.23 -9.95
CA LYS A 63 -25.27 12.59 -10.21
C LYS A 63 -25.91 11.47 -11.03
N LYS A 64 -27.05 10.93 -10.57
CA LYS A 64 -27.84 9.97 -11.35
C LYS A 64 -28.14 10.58 -12.72
N PRO A 65 -27.99 9.85 -13.83
CA PRO A 65 -28.46 10.32 -15.11
C PRO A 65 -29.96 10.61 -14.96
N LYS A 66 -30.34 11.86 -15.26
CA LYS A 66 -31.73 12.31 -15.25
C LYS A 66 -32.43 11.49 -16.35
N GLN A 67 -33.22 10.49 -15.94
CA GLN A 67 -34.13 9.76 -16.82
C GLN A 67 -35.12 10.72 -17.46
#